data_AF-A0A522ALD4-F1
#
_entry.id   AF-A0A522ALD4-F1
#
_cell.length_a   1.000
_cell.length_b   1.000
_cell.length_c   1.000
_cell.angle_alpha   90.00
_cell.angle_beta   90.00
_cell.angle_gamma   90.00
#
_symmetry.space_group_name_H-M   'P 1'
#
loop_
_entity.id
_entity.type
_entity.pdbx_description
1 polymer ?
#
loop_
_entity_poly.entity_id
_entity_poly.type
_entity_poly.pdbx_seq_one_letter_code
_entity_poly.pdbx_strand_id
1 'polypeptide(L)' 'GLRPGLTFMTFHFQDDVAVNLLTIDAVDPKSGTAEFKATAIRIEKLGEPVAAG' A
#
# COMPACT_ATOMS: atom_id res chain seq x y z
N GLY A 1 12.97 -5.02 -13.05
CA GLY A 1 12.56 -5.66 -11.77
C GLY A 1 12.59 -4.63 -10.66
N LEU A 2 11.92 -4.90 -9.54
CA LEU A 2 11.91 -4.00 -8.38
C LEU A 2 13.23 -4.12 -7.59
N ARG A 3 13.72 -3.00 -7.04
CA ARG A 3 14.94 -3.01 -6.20
C ARG A 3 14.65 -3.65 -4.84
N PRO A 4 15.61 -4.36 -4.22
CA PRO A 4 15.46 -4.85 -2.84
C PRO A 4 15.04 -3.73 -1.88
N GLY A 5 14.15 -4.06 -0.94
CA GLY A 5 13.61 -3.10 0.02
C GLY A 5 12.43 -2.26 -0.49
N LEU A 6 12.01 -2.44 -1.76
CA LEU A 6 10.81 -1.80 -2.29
C LEU A 6 9.69 -2.83 -2.50
N THR A 7 8.46 -2.34 -2.46
CA THR A 7 7.25 -3.09 -2.85
C THR A 7 6.40 -2.23 -3.76
N PHE A 8 5.63 -2.87 -4.63
CA PHE A 8 4.69 -2.22 -5.53
C PHE A 8 3.29 -2.82 -5.31
N MET A 9 2.27 -1.96 -5.22
CA MET A 9 0.86 -2.33 -5.08
C MET A 9 0.02 -1.50 -6.07
N THR A 10 -1.12 -2.04 -6.49
CA THR A 10 -2.08 -1.35 -7.36
C THR A 10 -3.29 -0.88 -6.56
N PHE A 11 -3.81 0.31 -6.87
CA PHE A 11 -4.98 0.88 -6.21
C PHE A 11 -6.29 0.69 -6.99
N HIS A 12 -6.29 -0.05 -8.10
CA HIS A 12 -7.47 -0.16 -8.97
C HIS A 12 -8.66 -0.95 -8.40
N PHE A 13 -8.46 -1.79 -7.37
CA PHE A 13 -9.46 -2.72 -6.84
C PHE A 13 -9.83 -2.40 -5.39
N GLN A 14 -10.35 -1.21 -5.14
CA GLN A 14 -10.62 -0.74 -3.77
C GLN A 14 -11.67 -1.57 -3.03
N ASP A 15 -12.63 -2.17 -3.75
CA ASP A 15 -13.70 -2.99 -3.15
C ASP A 15 -13.16 -4.32 -2.62
N ASP A 16 -12.10 -4.85 -3.23
CA ASP A 16 -11.43 -6.08 -2.78
C ASP A 16 -10.36 -5.78 -1.73
N VAL A 17 -9.49 -4.79 -2.00
CA VAL A 17 -8.38 -4.40 -1.13
C VAL A 17 -8.14 -2.88 -1.20
N ALA A 18 -8.47 -2.18 -0.12
CA ALA A 18 -8.28 -0.74 0.02
C ALA A 18 -6.82 -0.36 0.34
N VAL A 19 -5.90 -0.57 -0.62
CA VAL A 19 -4.46 -0.33 -0.42
C VAL A 19 -4.09 1.11 -0.04
N ASN A 20 -4.93 2.09 -0.40
CA ASN A 20 -4.72 3.50 -0.07
C ASN A 20 -4.83 3.79 1.43
N LEU A 21 -5.34 2.86 2.25
CA LEU A 21 -5.29 2.97 3.70
C LEU A 21 -3.87 2.92 4.26
N LEU A 22 -2.91 2.39 3.49
CA LEU A 22 -1.50 2.42 3.86
C LEU A 22 -0.85 3.77 3.55
N THR A 23 -1.40 4.55 2.61
CA THR A 23 -0.87 5.85 2.22
C THR A 23 -0.87 6.83 3.39
N ILE A 24 0.17 7.67 3.48
CA ILE A 24 0.30 8.68 4.53
C ILE A 24 -0.53 9.93 4.22
N ASP A 25 -0.95 10.62 5.28
CA ASP A 25 -1.57 11.95 5.18
C ASP A 25 -0.51 13.04 5.00
N ALA A 26 0.16 13.00 3.84
CA ALA A 26 1.11 14.02 3.43
C ALA A 26 0.76 14.54 2.03
N VAL A 27 0.86 15.85 1.87
CA VAL A 27 0.58 16.56 0.62
C VAL A 27 1.72 17.50 0.29
N ASP A 28 2.01 17.65 -1.01
CA ASP A 28 2.92 18.69 -1.48
C ASP A 28 2.32 20.08 -1.21
N PRO A 29 3.00 20.98 -0.47
CA PRO A 29 2.44 22.27 -0.06
C PRO A 29 2.17 23.23 -1.23
N LYS A 30 2.76 22.97 -2.41
CA LYS A 30 2.59 23.83 -3.59
C LYS A 30 1.39 23.42 -4.44
N SER A 31 1.22 22.12 -4.67
CA SER A 31 0.22 21.58 -5.60
C SER A 31 -0.96 20.90 -4.91
N GLY A 32 -0.85 20.56 -3.62
CA GLY A 32 -1.83 19.75 -2.90
C GLY A 32 -1.83 18.27 -3.31
N THR A 33 -0.83 17.81 -4.07
CA THR A 33 -0.74 16.41 -4.52
C THR A 33 -0.41 15.51 -3.34
N ALA A 34 -1.19 14.44 -3.14
CA ALA A 34 -0.95 13.46 -2.09
C ALA A 34 0.27 12.57 -2.37
N GLU A 35 0.96 12.17 -1.30
CA GLU A 35 2.12 11.28 -1.35
C GLU A 35 1.72 9.81 -1.45
N PHE A 36 1.54 9.31 -2.68
CA PHE A 36 1.20 7.90 -2.94
C PHE A 36 2.40 6.98 -3.18
N LYS A 37 3.60 7.52 -3.40
CA LYS A 37 4.76 6.76 -3.92
C LYS A 37 5.73 6.36 -2.81
N ALA A 38 5.64 6.98 -1.64
CA ALA A 38 6.47 6.68 -0.48
C ALA A 38 5.62 6.42 0.77
N THR A 39 5.71 5.20 1.29
CA THR A 39 5.11 4.80 2.57
C THR A 39 5.95 3.69 3.16
N ALA A 40 6.33 3.82 4.43
CA ALA A 40 7.00 2.74 5.15
C ALA A 40 5.97 1.64 5.49
N ILE A 41 6.22 0.42 5.03
CA ILE A 41 5.35 -0.73 5.26
C ILE A 41 6.12 -1.89 5.90
N ARG A 42 5.39 -2.77 6.58
CA ARG A 42 5.90 -4.03 7.11
C ARG A 42 5.19 -5.18 6.43
N ILE A 43 5.95 -6.09 5.83
CA ILE A 43 5.41 -7.28 5.16
C ILE A 43 5.53 -8.44 6.13
N GLU A 44 4.41 -9.12 6.35
CA GLU A 44 4.35 -10.37 7.10
C GLU A 44 3.86 -11.48 6.18
N LYS A 45 4.44 -12.67 6.34
CA LYS A 45 3.91 -13.86 5.69
C LYS A 45 2.57 -14.20 6.38
N LEU A 46 1.53 -14.40 5.58
CA LEU A 46 0.27 -14.95 6.10
C LEU A 46 0.53 -16.33 6.71
N GLY A 47 -0.13 -16.63 7.83
CA GLY A 47 -0.17 -17.98 8.40
C GLY A 47 -0.86 -18.98 7.47
N GLU A 48 -1.09 -20.20 7.96
CA GLU A 48 -1.98 -21.12 7.23
C GLU A 48 -3.33 -20.44 6.96
N PRO A 49 -3.92 -20.65 5.76
CA PRO A 49 -5.24 -20.10 5.48
C PRO A 49 -6.22 -20.63 6.53
N VAL A 50 -6.85 -19.73 7.28
CA VAL A 50 -8.05 -20.10 8.03
C VAL A 50 -9.09 -20.44 6.96
N ALA A 51 -9.51 -21.70 6.91
CA ALA A 51 -10.55 -22.13 5.98
C ALA A 51 -11.75 -21.18 6.11
N ALA A 52 -12.13 -20.56 5.00
CA ALA A 52 -13.33 -19.74 4.97
C ALA A 52 -14.53 -20.66 5.28
N GLY A 53 -15.18 -20.41 6.42
CA GLY A 53 -16.46 -21.03 6.77
C GLY A 53 -17.62 -20.40 6.01
#